data_AF-T1BDH6-F1
#
_entry.id   AF-T1BDH6-F1
#
_cell.length_a   1.000
_cell.length_b   1.000
_cell.length_c   1.000
_cell.angle_alpha   90.00
_cell.angle_beta   90.00
_cell.angle_gamma   90.00
#
_symmetry.space_group_name_H-M   'P 1'
#
loop_
_entity.id
_entity.type
_entity.pdbx_description
1 polymer ?
#
loop_
_entity_poly.entity_id
_entity_poly.type
_entity_poly.pdbx_seq_one_letter_code
_entity_poly.pdbx_strand_id
1 'polypeptide(L)'
;EEVTEGEEVERKEHLKTQWARLEAVVGTKARITLIARDLVKHFENRLAALDGKAMVVCMSRRICVELYHEIAKLRPAWAAEADGEGRMKIVMTGSATDPLDWQPHIRNKLRREALAQRFRDPGNPFQIAIVRDMWLTGFDAPSLHTLYVDKPMRGHGLMQAIARVNRVFKD
;
A
#
# COMPACT_ATOMS: atom_id res chain seq x y z
N GLU A 1 39.27 1.74 -11.46
CA GLU A 1 37.86 2.03 -11.79
C GLU A 1 37.08 0.77 -12.14
N GLU A 2 37.62 -0.19 -12.91
CA GLU A 2 36.95 -1.48 -13.21
C GLU A 2 36.66 -2.36 -11.98
N VAL A 3 37.59 -2.44 -11.01
CA VAL A 3 37.41 -3.29 -9.81
C VAL A 3 36.24 -2.80 -8.94
N THR A 4 36.06 -1.49 -8.83
CA THR A 4 34.99 -0.86 -8.05
C THR A 4 33.62 -0.99 -8.72
N GLU A 5 33.56 -0.99 -10.07
CA GLU A 5 32.32 -1.19 -10.81
C GLU A 5 31.83 -2.65 -10.71
N GLY A 6 32.73 -3.63 -10.76
CA GLY A 6 32.39 -5.05 -10.59
C GLY A 6 31.76 -5.35 -9.22
N GLU A 7 32.34 -4.82 -8.15
CA GLU A 7 31.80 -4.97 -6.79
C GLU A 7 30.43 -4.29 -6.61
N GLU A 8 30.19 -3.16 -7.28
CA GLU A 8 28.91 -2.45 -7.21
C GLU A 8 27.80 -3.21 -7.95
N VAL A 9 28.12 -3.81 -9.11
CA VAL A 9 27.19 -4.65 -9.88
C VAL A 9 26.83 -5.91 -9.10
N GLU A 10 27.82 -6.62 -8.54
CA GLU A 10 27.59 -7.84 -7.76
C GLU A 10 26.72 -7.58 -6.52
N ARG A 11 26.99 -6.47 -5.81
CA ARG A 11 26.18 -6.05 -4.66
C ARG A 11 24.72 -5.77 -5.05
N LYS A 12 24.48 -5.10 -6.19
CA LYS A 12 23.13 -4.82 -6.70
C LYS A 12 22.39 -6.11 -7.04
N GLU A 13 23.04 -7.06 -7.68
CA GLU A 13 22.45 -8.36 -8.04
C GLU A 13 22.14 -9.24 -6.82
N HIS A 14 23.03 -9.26 -5.82
CA HIS A 14 22.77 -9.93 -4.55
C HIS A 14 21.54 -9.36 -3.82
N LEU A 15 21.42 -8.03 -3.76
CA LEU A 15 20.27 -7.37 -3.15
C LEU A 15 18.96 -7.67 -3.91
N LYS A 16 18.98 -7.66 -5.24
CA LYS A 16 17.81 -8.05 -6.05
C LYS A 16 17.38 -9.48 -5.76
N THR A 17 18.33 -10.41 -5.68
CA THR A 17 18.07 -11.83 -5.42
C THR A 17 17.50 -12.06 -4.03
N GLN A 18 18.09 -11.43 -3.00
CA GLN A 18 17.56 -11.48 -1.64
C GLN A 18 16.15 -10.89 -1.56
N TRP A 19 15.91 -9.77 -2.24
CA TRP A 19 14.60 -9.13 -2.30
C TRP A 19 13.56 -10.04 -2.95
N ALA A 20 13.90 -10.70 -4.06
CA ALA A 20 13.02 -11.64 -4.75
C ALA A 20 12.67 -12.85 -3.88
N ARG A 21 13.66 -13.42 -3.17
CA ARG A 21 13.43 -14.55 -2.24
C ARG A 21 12.50 -14.16 -1.10
N LEU A 22 12.71 -12.98 -0.52
CA LEU A 22 11.85 -12.49 0.54
C LEU A 22 10.43 -12.19 0.03
N GLU A 23 10.30 -11.59 -1.14
CA GLU A 23 9.01 -11.32 -1.77
C GLU A 23 8.21 -12.60 -1.99
N ALA A 24 8.87 -13.68 -2.41
CA ALA A 24 8.25 -14.99 -2.59
C ALA A 24 7.67 -15.55 -1.28
N VAL A 25 8.33 -15.31 -0.14
CA VAL A 25 7.86 -15.74 1.19
C VAL A 25 6.72 -14.85 1.69
N VAL A 26 6.91 -13.52 1.63
CA VAL A 26 5.94 -12.52 2.09
C VAL A 26 4.65 -12.58 1.27
N GLY A 27 4.77 -12.81 -0.03
CA GLY A 27 3.67 -12.85 -0.98
C GLY A 27 3.11 -14.24 -1.25
N THR A 28 3.27 -15.19 -0.31
CA THR A 28 2.56 -16.48 -0.39
C THR A 28 1.07 -16.26 -0.18
N LYS A 29 0.23 -16.97 -0.97
CA LYS A 29 -1.23 -16.84 -0.90
C LYS A 29 -1.78 -17.07 0.51
N ALA A 30 -1.28 -18.10 1.22
CA ALA A 30 -1.71 -18.40 2.59
C ALA A 30 -1.47 -17.22 3.54
N ARG A 31 -0.32 -16.55 3.44
CA ARG A 31 0.03 -15.39 4.26
C ARG A 31 -0.81 -14.17 3.89
N ILE A 32 -0.99 -13.89 2.60
CA ILE A 32 -1.82 -12.76 2.15
C ILE A 32 -3.27 -12.94 2.61
N THR A 33 -3.84 -14.13 2.50
CA THR A 33 -5.19 -14.42 3.00
C THR A 33 -5.29 -14.22 4.52
N LEU A 34 -4.28 -14.64 5.29
CA LEU A 34 -4.23 -14.40 6.74
C LEU A 34 -4.20 -12.90 7.06
N ILE A 35 -3.30 -12.16 6.42
CA ILE A 35 -3.16 -10.71 6.61
C ILE A 35 -4.43 -9.97 6.22
N ALA A 36 -5.10 -10.34 5.13
CA ALA A 36 -6.36 -9.74 4.73
C ALA A 36 -7.42 -9.87 5.83
N ARG A 37 -7.53 -11.05 6.46
CA ARG A 37 -8.49 -11.30 7.56
C ARG A 37 -8.16 -10.45 8.79
N ASP A 38 -6.90 -10.43 9.20
CA ASP A 38 -6.45 -9.68 10.37
C ASP A 38 -6.62 -8.17 10.16
N LEU A 39 -6.29 -7.67 8.97
CA LEU A 39 -6.44 -6.27 8.60
C LEU A 39 -7.91 -5.84 8.62
N VAL A 40 -8.80 -6.60 7.99
CA VAL A 40 -10.25 -6.29 7.96
C VAL A 40 -10.79 -6.27 9.39
N LYS A 41 -10.53 -7.32 10.17
CA LYS A 41 -10.98 -7.43 11.56
C LYS A 41 -10.48 -6.26 12.41
N HIS A 42 -9.18 -5.96 12.34
CA HIS A 42 -8.59 -4.88 13.12
C HIS A 42 -9.12 -3.51 12.68
N PHE A 43 -9.25 -3.25 11.38
CA PHE A 43 -9.73 -1.97 10.90
C PHE A 43 -11.20 -1.71 11.26
N GLU A 44 -12.06 -2.73 11.17
CA GLU A 44 -13.45 -2.61 11.61
C GLU A 44 -13.56 -2.33 13.11
N ASN A 45 -12.76 -3.00 13.94
CA ASN A 45 -12.71 -2.73 15.39
C ASN A 45 -12.23 -1.30 15.68
N ARG A 46 -11.28 -0.79 14.89
CA ARG A 46 -10.82 0.61 15.00
C ARG A 46 -11.94 1.59 14.65
N LEU A 47 -12.65 1.34 13.56
CA LEU A 47 -13.77 2.19 13.12
C LEU A 47 -14.95 2.19 14.09
N ALA A 48 -15.11 1.16 14.92
CA ALA A 48 -16.12 1.16 15.98
C ALA A 48 -15.86 2.20 17.08
N ALA A 49 -14.62 2.66 17.23
CA ALA A 49 -14.21 3.61 18.26
C ALA A 49 -13.77 4.98 17.71
N LEU A 50 -13.21 5.02 16.50
CA LEU A 50 -12.71 6.24 15.88
C LEU A 50 -12.92 6.20 14.38
N ASP A 51 -13.52 7.25 13.83
CA ASP A 51 -13.56 7.46 12.39
C ASP A 51 -12.17 7.78 11.83
N GLY A 52 -11.81 7.13 10.74
CA GLY A 52 -10.65 7.52 9.97
C GLY A 52 -10.25 6.54 8.91
N LYS A 53 -8.97 6.62 8.54
CA LYS A 53 -8.42 6.00 7.34
C LYS A 53 -7.22 5.13 7.71
N ALA A 54 -6.96 4.17 6.83
CA ALA A 54 -5.82 3.29 6.91
C ALA A 54 -4.99 3.30 5.63
N MET A 55 -3.68 3.13 5.78
CA MET A 55 -2.76 2.92 4.69
C MET A 55 -2.04 1.59 4.89
N VAL A 56 -1.93 0.82 3.81
CA VAL A 56 -1.34 -0.51 3.80
C VAL A 56 -0.12 -0.49 2.88
N VAL A 57 1.07 -0.68 3.46
CA VAL A 57 2.34 -0.61 2.74
C VAL A 57 2.81 -2.02 2.43
N CYS A 58 2.66 -2.46 1.19
CA CYS A 58 3.06 -3.79 0.75
C CYS A 58 4.46 -3.82 0.14
N MET A 59 5.10 -4.99 0.13
CA MET A 59 6.45 -5.17 -0.40
C MET A 59 6.55 -5.02 -1.93
N SER A 60 5.53 -5.47 -2.66
CA SER A 60 5.49 -5.47 -4.12
C SER A 60 4.12 -5.07 -4.65
N ARG A 61 4.06 -4.66 -5.92
CA ARG A 61 2.78 -4.32 -6.60
C ARG A 61 1.88 -5.54 -6.75
N ARG A 62 2.48 -6.73 -6.98
CA ARG A 62 1.77 -8.01 -6.97
C ARG A 62 1.05 -8.24 -5.64
N ILE A 63 1.76 -8.08 -4.53
CA ILE A 63 1.17 -8.24 -3.19
C ILE A 63 0.06 -7.19 -2.96
N CYS A 64 0.21 -5.95 -3.42
CA CYS A 64 -0.88 -4.96 -3.34
C CYS A 64 -2.17 -5.46 -4.02
N VAL A 65 -2.04 -6.01 -5.23
CA VAL A 65 -3.19 -6.49 -6.04
C VAL A 65 -3.79 -7.74 -5.41
N GLU A 66 -2.98 -8.71 -5.02
CA GLU A 66 -3.44 -9.93 -4.36
C GLU A 66 -4.13 -9.60 -3.02
N LEU A 67 -3.58 -8.70 -2.22
CA LEU A 67 -4.19 -8.27 -0.96
C LEU A 67 -5.51 -7.54 -1.19
N TYR A 68 -5.59 -6.67 -2.21
CA TYR A 68 -6.85 -6.02 -2.60
C TYR A 68 -7.92 -7.07 -2.94
N HIS A 69 -7.58 -8.10 -3.70
CA HIS A 69 -8.53 -9.16 -4.04
C HIS A 69 -8.94 -9.99 -2.82
N GLU A 70 -8.03 -10.35 -1.93
CA GLU A 70 -8.38 -11.08 -0.70
C GLU A 70 -9.28 -10.24 0.22
N ILE A 71 -9.02 -8.93 0.37
CA ILE A 71 -9.90 -8.03 1.11
C ILE A 71 -11.27 -7.90 0.41
N ALA A 72 -11.30 -7.76 -0.91
CA ALA A 72 -12.54 -7.66 -1.69
C ALA A 72 -13.41 -8.92 -1.57
N LYS A 73 -12.81 -10.12 -1.43
CA LYS A 73 -13.57 -11.36 -1.13
C LYS A 73 -14.25 -11.30 0.24
N LEU A 74 -13.57 -10.73 1.24
CA LEU A 74 -14.11 -10.59 2.60
C LEU A 74 -15.14 -9.47 2.70
N ARG A 75 -14.95 -8.38 1.93
CA ARG A 75 -15.78 -7.18 1.93
C ARG A 75 -15.99 -6.67 0.50
N PRO A 76 -16.90 -7.28 -0.29
CA PRO A 76 -17.12 -6.88 -1.68
C PRO A 76 -17.51 -5.41 -1.83
N ALA A 77 -18.30 -4.88 -0.89
CA ALA A 77 -18.74 -3.48 -0.88
C ALA A 77 -17.61 -2.45 -0.68
N TRP A 78 -16.40 -2.87 -0.28
CA TRP A 78 -15.25 -1.96 -0.14
C TRP A 78 -14.54 -1.73 -1.47
N ALA A 79 -14.66 -2.68 -2.39
CA ALA A 79 -14.09 -2.62 -3.72
C ALA A 79 -15.05 -1.90 -4.68
N ALA A 80 -14.47 -1.15 -5.60
CA ALA A 80 -15.18 -0.61 -6.75
C ALA A 80 -14.16 -0.38 -7.87
N GLU A 81 -14.57 -0.54 -9.12
CA GLU A 81 -13.68 -0.28 -10.25
C GLU A 81 -13.50 1.23 -10.47
N ALA A 82 -14.60 1.98 -10.46
CA ALA A 82 -14.60 3.42 -10.70
C ALA A 82 -13.80 4.16 -9.64
N ASP A 83 -12.91 5.06 -10.05
CA ASP A 83 -12.04 5.81 -9.14
C ASP A 83 -12.82 6.63 -8.12
N GLY A 84 -14.01 7.13 -8.46
CA GLY A 84 -14.87 7.92 -7.59
C GLY A 84 -15.58 7.12 -6.49
N GLU A 85 -15.52 5.79 -6.55
CA GLU A 85 -16.32 4.90 -5.70
C GLU A 85 -15.44 3.99 -4.85
N GLY A 86 -16.07 3.21 -3.97
CA GLY A 86 -15.42 2.23 -3.12
C GLY A 86 -14.69 2.83 -1.92
N ARG A 87 -14.48 1.98 -0.91
CA ARG A 87 -13.77 2.31 0.33
C ARG A 87 -12.27 2.04 0.25
N MET A 88 -11.84 1.23 -0.71
CA MET A 88 -10.46 0.79 -0.86
C MET A 88 -9.93 1.02 -2.27
N LYS A 89 -8.68 1.50 -2.39
CA LYS A 89 -7.99 1.64 -3.68
C LYS A 89 -6.51 1.30 -3.55
N ILE A 90 -5.96 0.71 -4.60
CA ILE A 90 -4.51 0.59 -4.79
C ILE A 90 -3.99 1.88 -5.42
N VAL A 91 -2.92 2.43 -4.85
CA VAL A 91 -2.20 3.59 -5.39
C VAL A 91 -0.77 3.17 -5.73
N MET A 92 -0.52 2.99 -7.02
CA MET A 92 0.77 2.61 -7.56
C MET A 92 1.03 3.22 -8.94
N THR A 93 2.28 3.14 -9.38
CA THR A 93 2.68 3.41 -10.76
C THR A 93 2.66 2.11 -11.57
N GLY A 94 2.41 2.24 -12.87
CA GLY A 94 2.46 1.12 -13.81
C GLY A 94 3.83 0.96 -14.45
N SER A 95 4.03 -0.19 -15.06
CA SER A 95 5.14 -0.57 -15.92
C SER A 95 4.58 -1.20 -17.19
N ALA A 96 5.32 -1.12 -18.30
CA ALA A 96 4.93 -1.76 -19.56
C ALA A 96 4.83 -3.30 -19.46
N THR A 97 5.49 -3.88 -18.45
CA THR A 97 5.53 -5.32 -18.19
C THR A 97 4.46 -5.81 -17.22
N ASP A 98 3.52 -4.94 -16.82
CA ASP A 98 2.49 -5.32 -15.86
C ASP A 98 1.45 -6.26 -16.47
N PRO A 99 0.95 -7.24 -15.68
CA PRO A 99 -0.22 -8.02 -16.04
C PRO A 99 -1.44 -7.14 -16.36
N LEU A 100 -2.25 -7.55 -17.34
CA LEU A 100 -3.41 -6.78 -17.81
C LEU A 100 -4.47 -6.56 -16.73
N ASP A 101 -4.62 -7.50 -15.81
CA ASP A 101 -5.54 -7.43 -14.66
C ASP A 101 -5.15 -6.31 -13.66
N TRP A 102 -3.95 -5.75 -13.75
CA TRP A 102 -3.54 -4.62 -12.90
C TRP A 102 -3.99 -3.27 -13.44
N GLN A 103 -4.39 -3.20 -14.72
CA GLN A 103 -4.75 -1.95 -15.39
C GLN A 103 -5.83 -1.11 -14.69
N PRO A 104 -6.87 -1.69 -14.04
CA PRO A 104 -7.83 -0.91 -13.23
C PRO A 104 -7.18 -0.12 -12.08
N HIS A 105 -5.98 -0.50 -11.66
CA HIS A 105 -5.23 0.13 -10.59
C HIS A 105 -4.13 1.09 -11.10
N ILE A 106 -3.79 1.02 -12.39
CA ILE A 106 -2.81 1.88 -13.02
C ILE A 106 -3.48 3.16 -13.52
N ARG A 107 -2.95 4.30 -13.07
CA ARG A 107 -3.54 5.62 -13.30
C ARG A 107 -2.48 6.60 -13.77
N ASN A 108 -2.89 7.57 -14.59
CA ASN A 108 -2.04 8.71 -14.93
C ASN A 108 -1.89 9.67 -13.72
N LYS A 109 -1.04 10.68 -13.86
CA LYS A 109 -0.75 11.65 -12.78
C LYS A 109 -2.03 12.32 -12.25
N LEU A 110 -2.87 12.83 -13.14
CA LEU A 110 -4.11 13.53 -12.79
C LEU A 110 -5.07 12.65 -11.97
N ARG A 111 -5.30 11.40 -12.40
CA ARG A 111 -6.17 10.45 -11.68
C ARG A 111 -5.60 10.07 -10.31
N ARG A 112 -4.28 9.98 -10.17
CA ARG A 112 -3.63 9.74 -8.86
C ARG A 112 -3.76 10.95 -7.92
N GLU A 113 -3.70 12.17 -8.45
CA GLU A 113 -3.94 13.39 -7.68
C GLU A 113 -5.40 13.48 -7.20
N ALA A 114 -6.36 13.10 -8.05
CA ALA A 114 -7.76 13.01 -7.66
C ALA A 114 -7.98 11.98 -6.53
N LEU A 115 -7.34 10.81 -6.59
CA LEU A 115 -7.35 9.85 -5.48
C LEU A 115 -6.75 10.42 -4.20
N ALA A 116 -5.63 11.16 -4.31
CA ALA A 116 -5.01 11.81 -3.17
C ALA A 116 -5.95 12.84 -2.53
N GLN A 117 -6.65 13.64 -3.33
CA GLN A 117 -7.65 14.60 -2.83
C GLN A 117 -8.82 13.90 -2.11
N ARG A 118 -9.38 12.84 -2.71
CA ARG A 118 -10.44 12.03 -2.09
C ARG A 118 -9.98 11.41 -0.77
N PHE A 119 -8.74 10.90 -0.71
CA PHE A 119 -8.23 10.29 0.51
C PHE A 119 -7.95 11.31 1.62
N ARG A 120 -7.62 12.56 1.28
CA ARG A 120 -7.44 13.62 2.29
C ARG A 120 -8.73 14.04 2.95
N ASP A 121 -9.84 14.03 2.20
CA ASP A 121 -11.15 14.39 2.70
C ASP A 121 -11.64 13.34 3.73
N PRO A 122 -11.80 13.70 5.02
CA PRO A 122 -12.28 12.78 6.05
C PRO A 122 -13.70 12.27 5.81
N GLY A 123 -14.56 13.05 5.15
CA GLY A 123 -15.94 12.66 4.84
C GLY A 123 -16.05 11.73 3.63
N ASN A 124 -14.95 11.53 2.90
CA ASN A 124 -14.95 10.68 1.72
C ASN A 124 -14.96 9.19 2.10
N PRO A 125 -15.78 8.35 1.43
CA PRO A 125 -15.85 6.91 1.69
C PRO A 125 -14.53 6.18 1.42
N PHE A 126 -13.61 6.76 0.62
CA PHE A 126 -12.29 6.18 0.38
C PHE A 126 -11.42 6.21 1.66
N GLN A 127 -11.36 5.07 2.36
CA GLN A 127 -10.76 4.92 3.68
C GLN A 127 -9.50 4.06 3.72
N ILE A 128 -9.27 3.17 2.74
CA ILE A 128 -8.13 2.24 2.75
C ILE A 128 -7.28 2.42 1.49
N ALA A 129 -6.07 2.97 1.64
CA ALA A 129 -5.10 3.07 0.56
C ALA A 129 -4.07 1.94 0.64
N ILE A 130 -3.97 1.12 -0.41
CA ILE A 130 -2.92 0.09 -0.53
C ILE A 130 -1.81 0.64 -1.42
N VAL A 131 -0.58 0.68 -0.92
CA VAL A 131 0.58 1.31 -1.58
C VAL A 131 1.81 0.42 -1.51
N ARG A 132 2.72 0.56 -2.49
CA ARG A 132 4.07 -0.04 -2.42
C ARG A 132 5.08 1.00 -1.92
N ASP A 133 5.25 2.10 -2.65
CA ASP A 133 6.07 3.26 -2.23
C ASP A 133 5.36 4.60 -2.33
N MET A 134 4.23 4.65 -3.04
CA MET A 134 3.45 5.86 -3.17
C MET A 134 3.03 6.34 -1.76
N TRP A 135 3.03 7.65 -1.58
CA TRP A 135 2.55 8.32 -0.36
C TRP A 135 3.37 8.06 0.92
N LEU A 136 4.51 7.37 0.84
CA LEU A 136 5.45 7.27 1.95
C LEU A 136 6.18 8.60 2.21
N THR A 137 6.34 9.42 1.17
CA THR A 137 6.91 10.77 1.24
C THR A 137 5.94 11.80 0.65
N GLY A 138 5.90 12.99 1.24
CA GLY A 138 5.15 14.16 0.73
C GLY A 138 3.63 14.08 0.78
N PHE A 139 3.03 12.90 1.02
CA PHE A 139 1.59 12.76 1.21
C PHE A 139 1.19 12.94 2.67
N ASP A 140 0.03 13.54 2.88
CA ASP A 140 -0.49 13.86 4.18
C ASP A 140 -2.01 13.84 4.15
N ALA A 141 -2.61 13.17 5.14
CA ALA A 141 -4.04 13.08 5.37
C ALA A 141 -4.27 13.00 6.89
N PRO A 142 -4.79 14.07 7.53
CA PRO A 142 -4.97 14.10 8.98
C PRO A 142 -5.81 12.94 9.54
N SER A 143 -6.81 12.48 8.79
CA SER A 143 -7.68 11.35 9.16
C SER A 143 -7.01 9.96 9.07
N LEU A 144 -5.76 9.88 8.62
CA LEU A 144 -4.99 8.64 8.54
C LEU A 144 -4.39 8.29 9.91
N HIS A 145 -5.06 7.41 10.67
CA HIS A 145 -4.61 7.00 12.00
C HIS A 145 -4.01 5.59 12.05
N THR A 146 -4.14 4.79 10.97
CA THR A 146 -3.66 3.41 10.96
C THR A 146 -2.73 3.15 9.78
N LEU A 147 -1.55 2.61 10.10
CA LEU A 147 -0.57 2.16 9.13
C LEU A 147 -0.33 0.67 9.31
N TYR A 148 -0.59 -0.11 8.27
CA TYR A 148 -0.19 -1.51 8.19
C TYR A 148 1.07 -1.60 7.33
N VAL A 149 2.13 -2.24 7.83
CA VAL A 149 3.40 -2.37 7.12
C VAL A 149 3.68 -3.84 6.86
N ASP A 150 3.59 -4.25 5.60
CA ASP A 150 3.85 -5.60 5.10
C ASP A 150 5.09 -5.63 4.19
N LYS A 151 6.17 -5.00 4.64
CA LYS A 151 7.49 -5.07 4.02
C LYS A 151 8.58 -4.72 5.05
N PRO A 152 9.82 -5.23 4.91
CA PRO A 152 10.90 -4.77 5.76
C PRO A 152 11.17 -3.28 5.53
N MET A 153 11.16 -2.51 6.62
CA MET A 153 11.48 -1.08 6.62
C MET A 153 12.49 -0.81 7.72
N ARG A 154 13.49 0.04 7.45
CA ARG A 154 14.57 0.39 8.39
C ARG A 154 14.94 1.87 8.27
N GLY A 155 15.52 2.40 9.33
CA GLY A 155 16.07 3.76 9.39
C GLY A 155 15.07 4.83 8.95
N HIS A 156 15.54 5.76 8.11
CA HIS A 156 14.77 6.91 7.64
C HIS A 156 13.45 6.53 6.96
N GLY A 157 13.42 5.46 6.17
CA GLY A 157 12.19 5.03 5.49
C GLY A 157 11.09 4.60 6.47
N LEU A 158 11.44 3.91 7.55
CA LEU A 158 10.52 3.54 8.62
C LEU A 158 10.02 4.78 9.37
N MET A 159 10.93 5.68 9.74
CA MET A 159 10.59 6.94 10.43
C MET A 159 9.63 7.80 9.60
N GLN A 160 9.88 7.92 8.29
CA GLN A 160 9.01 8.66 7.39
C GLN A 160 7.61 8.07 7.29
N ALA A 161 7.49 6.74 7.30
CA ALA A 161 6.20 6.06 7.24
C ALA A 161 5.41 6.23 8.55
N ILE A 162 6.05 6.03 9.71
CA ILE A 162 5.41 6.19 11.03
C ILE A 162 4.94 7.63 11.25
N ALA A 163 5.73 8.62 10.82
CA ALA A 163 5.35 10.02 10.94
C ALA A 163 4.04 10.38 10.18
N ARG A 164 3.56 9.53 9.25
CA ARG A 164 2.31 9.76 8.52
C ARG A 164 1.06 9.54 9.34
N VAL A 165 1.13 8.75 10.41
CA VAL A 165 -0.03 8.39 11.24
C VAL A 165 -0.03 9.03 12.62
N ASN A 166 0.95 9.88 12.90
CA ASN A 166 1.09 10.58 14.18
C ASN A 166 0.48 12.00 14.15
N ARG A 167 -0.61 12.16 13.40
CA ARG A 167 -1.31 13.45 13.31
C ARG A 167 -2.41 13.48 14.36
N VAL A 168 -2.47 14.58 15.12
CA VAL A 168 -3.61 14.85 16.00
C VAL A 168 -4.82 15.14 15.10
N PHE A 169 -5.83 14.29 15.18
CA PHE A 169 -7.04 14.41 14.38
C PHE A 169 -8.26 14.08 15.24
N LYS A 170 -9.04 15.14 15.53
CA LYS A 170 -10.32 15.19 16.24
C LYS A 170 -10.52 14.16 17.35
N ASP A 171 -10.51 14.64 18.59
CA ASP A 171 -11.14 13.97 19.74
C ASP A 171 -12.66 13.83 19.54
#